data_AF-A0A2R4C956-F1
#
_entry.id   AF-A0A2R4C956-F1
#
_cell.length_a   1.000
_cell.length_b   1.000
_cell.length_c   1.000
_cell.angle_alpha   90.00
_cell.angle_beta   90.00
_cell.angle_gamma   90.00
#
_symmetry.space_group_name_H-M   'P 1'
#
loop_
_entity.id
_entity.type
_entity.pdbx_description
1 polymer ?
#
loop_
_entity_poly.entity_id
_entity_poly.type
_entity_poly.pdbx_seq_one_letter_code
_entity_poly.pdbx_strand_id
1 'polypeptide(L)'
;MEDPRARRDLPGPDDLLEWFRKQKVALETVHFCVVKGDFMAWNVALALHDAGLHVSYVAAEDIGAFADTEGLSLRAGRLGADIVARYCAARRPAALVAPSPQQRMIDEIERRLAELEEMRDKEMASAEKAQTHGALKQVDEIMQHVAWLDGSIAQFRKSLAELVELRTDVPA
;
A
#
# COMPACT_ATOMS: atom_id res chain seq x y z
N MET A 1 -33.03 5.33 8.30
CA MET A 1 -31.83 6.09 8.68
C MET A 1 -30.66 5.15 8.49
N GLU A 2 -30.05 5.18 7.30
CA GLU A 2 -28.94 4.28 6.95
C GLU A 2 -27.65 4.73 7.66
N ASP A 3 -26.84 3.76 8.10
CA ASP A 3 -25.56 4.00 8.76
C ASP A 3 -24.57 4.66 7.76
N PRO A 4 -24.05 5.87 8.03
CA PRO A 4 -23.04 6.51 7.18
C PRO A 4 -21.69 5.75 7.15
N ARG A 5 -21.53 4.70 7.96
CA ARG A 5 -20.39 3.78 7.97
C ARG A 5 -20.70 2.41 7.38
N ALA A 6 -21.83 2.23 6.71
CA ALA A 6 -21.97 1.14 5.75
C ALA A 6 -20.91 1.36 4.67
N ARG A 7 -19.71 0.79 4.89
CA ARG A 7 -18.70 0.64 3.85
C ARG A 7 -19.47 0.02 2.70
N ARG A 8 -19.57 0.73 1.58
CA ARG A 8 -19.90 0.07 0.33
C ARG A 8 -18.86 -1.05 0.24
N ASP A 9 -19.30 -2.31 0.22
CA ASP A 9 -18.45 -3.44 -0.13
C ASP A 9 -18.03 -3.22 -1.58
N LEU A 10 -16.99 -2.39 -1.75
CA LEU A 10 -16.44 -2.11 -3.05
C LEU A 10 -15.64 -3.35 -3.44
N PRO A 11 -15.89 -3.92 -4.63
CA PRO A 11 -15.13 -5.06 -5.13
C PRO A 11 -13.64 -4.78 -5.06
N GLY A 12 -12.87 -5.77 -4.63
CA GLY A 12 -11.42 -5.68 -4.51
C GLY A 12 -10.72 -5.72 -5.87
N PRO A 13 -9.38 -5.61 -5.89
CA PRO A 13 -8.60 -5.73 -7.12
C PRO A 13 -8.82 -7.06 -7.86
N ASP A 14 -9.05 -8.16 -7.13
CA ASP A 14 -9.31 -9.48 -7.70
C ASP A 14 -10.67 -9.54 -8.43
N ASP A 15 -11.71 -8.97 -7.84
CA ASP A 15 -13.04 -8.86 -8.45
C ASP A 15 -12.97 -8.03 -9.73
N LEU A 16 -12.17 -6.96 -9.72
CA LEU A 16 -11.93 -6.11 -10.89
C LEU A 16 -11.21 -6.88 -12.00
N LEU A 17 -10.18 -7.66 -11.67
CA LEU A 17 -9.48 -8.52 -12.63
C LEU A 17 -10.41 -9.59 -13.21
N GLU A 18 -11.25 -10.21 -12.39
CA GLU A 18 -12.25 -11.17 -12.85
C GLU A 18 -13.25 -10.51 -13.80
N TRP A 19 -13.70 -9.30 -13.47
CA TRP A 19 -14.56 -8.52 -14.35
C TRP A 19 -13.87 -8.19 -15.69
N PHE A 20 -12.59 -7.80 -15.68
CA PHE A 20 -11.83 -7.55 -16.91
C PHE A 20 -11.71 -8.79 -17.80
N ARG A 21 -11.47 -9.98 -17.22
CA ARG A 21 -11.39 -11.24 -17.97
C ARG A 21 -12.70 -11.62 -18.66
N LYS A 22 -13.83 -11.15 -18.14
CA LYS A 22 -15.16 -11.35 -18.75
C LYS A 22 -15.42 -10.41 -19.93
N GLN A 23 -14.59 -9.38 -20.11
CA GLN A 23 -14.71 -8.47 -21.24
C GLN A 23 -14.18 -9.13 -22.51
N LYS A 24 -14.83 -8.86 -23.64
CA LYS A 24 -14.43 -9.39 -24.96
C LYS A 24 -13.28 -8.58 -25.56
N VAL A 25 -12.24 -8.33 -24.78
CA VAL A 25 -11.08 -7.51 -25.13
C VAL A 25 -9.80 -8.25 -24.74
N ALA A 26 -8.79 -8.21 -25.61
CA ALA A 26 -7.45 -8.70 -25.31
C ALA A 26 -6.77 -7.76 -24.31
N LEU A 27 -6.72 -8.14 -23.03
CA LEU A 27 -6.27 -7.28 -21.92
C LEU A 27 -4.80 -6.86 -22.06
N GLU A 28 -3.97 -7.68 -22.70
CA GLU A 28 -2.58 -7.39 -23.05
C GLU A 28 -2.41 -6.19 -23.98
N THR A 29 -3.47 -5.79 -24.70
CA THR A 29 -3.49 -4.62 -25.58
C THR A 29 -3.99 -3.35 -24.89
N VAL A 30 -4.47 -3.47 -23.65
CA VAL A 30 -5.05 -2.36 -22.90
C VAL A 30 -3.97 -1.69 -22.05
N HIS A 31 -3.90 -0.36 -22.12
CA HIS A 31 -3.10 0.45 -21.20
C HIS A 31 -3.99 0.93 -20.05
N PHE A 32 -3.71 0.45 -18.84
CA PHE A 32 -4.39 0.86 -17.62
C PHE A 32 -3.68 2.03 -16.97
N CYS A 33 -4.30 3.21 -16.95
CA CYS A 33 -3.82 4.32 -16.13
C CYS A 33 -4.57 4.36 -14.80
N VAL A 34 -3.83 4.22 -13.71
CA VAL A 34 -4.34 4.35 -12.34
C VAL A 34 -3.86 5.68 -11.78
N VAL A 35 -4.80 6.47 -11.26
CA VAL A 35 -4.49 7.76 -10.64
C VAL A 35 -3.82 7.50 -9.28
N LYS A 36 -2.69 8.15 -9.03
CA LYS A 36 -2.01 8.12 -7.73
C LYS A 36 -2.95 8.62 -6.65
N GLY A 37 -3.03 7.86 -5.56
CA GLY A 37 -3.95 8.16 -4.47
C GLY A 37 -3.60 7.39 -3.21
N ASP A 38 -4.64 6.91 -2.55
CA ASP A 38 -4.55 6.13 -1.32
C ASP A 38 -4.01 4.71 -1.55
N PHE A 39 -3.99 3.94 -0.46
CA PHE A 39 -3.55 2.54 -0.49
C PHE A 39 -4.39 1.66 -1.43
N MET A 40 -5.65 2.03 -1.71
CA MET A 40 -6.50 1.26 -2.63
C MET A 40 -6.11 1.50 -4.08
N ALA A 41 -5.82 2.75 -4.45
CA ALA A 41 -5.28 3.05 -5.77
C ALA A 41 -3.96 2.30 -6.02
N TRP A 42 -3.08 2.27 -5.02
CA TRP A 42 -1.84 1.52 -5.10
C TRP A 42 -2.08 0.00 -5.25
N ASN A 43 -2.96 -0.58 -4.44
CA ASN A 43 -3.28 -2.01 -4.51
C ASN A 43 -3.89 -2.41 -5.86
N VAL A 44 -4.73 -1.57 -6.46
CA VAL A 44 -5.26 -1.80 -7.81
C VAL A 44 -4.13 -1.77 -8.85
N ALA A 45 -3.23 -0.78 -8.78
CA ALA A 45 -2.10 -0.69 -9.70
C ALA A 45 -1.18 -1.92 -9.61
N LEU A 46 -0.88 -2.39 -8.39
CA LEU A 46 -0.10 -3.59 -8.15
C LEU A 46 -0.78 -4.85 -8.67
N ALA A 47 -2.07 -5.05 -8.39
CA ALA A 47 -2.78 -6.24 -8.85
C ALA A 47 -2.83 -6.34 -10.38
N LEU A 48 -3.04 -5.21 -11.07
CA LEU A 48 -3.01 -5.15 -12.53
C LEU A 48 -1.59 -5.44 -13.06
N HIS A 49 -0.56 -4.87 -12.43
CA HIS A 49 0.84 -5.09 -12.80
C HIS A 49 1.25 -6.56 -12.60
N ASP A 50 0.91 -7.15 -11.46
CA ASP A 50 1.21 -8.56 -11.14
C ASP A 50 0.44 -9.53 -12.04
N ALA A 51 -0.71 -9.12 -12.60
CA ALA A 51 -1.41 -9.86 -13.65
C ALA A 51 -0.76 -9.74 -15.04
N GLY A 52 0.40 -9.06 -15.15
CA GLY A 52 1.15 -8.88 -16.39
C GLY A 52 0.56 -7.82 -17.34
N LEU A 53 -0.33 -6.96 -16.85
CA LEU A 53 -0.98 -5.94 -17.65
C LEU A 53 -0.13 -4.68 -17.76
N HIS A 54 -0.31 -3.92 -18.84
CA HIS A 54 0.39 -2.65 -19.00
C HIS A 54 -0.28 -1.56 -18.14
N VAL A 55 0.38 -1.18 -17.05
CA VAL A 55 -0.14 -0.21 -16.07
C VAL A 55 0.76 1.01 -16.01
N SER A 56 0.17 2.20 -15.87
CA SER A 56 0.86 3.42 -15.44
C SER A 56 0.21 3.97 -14.18
N TYR A 57 1.03 4.39 -13.22
CA TYR A 57 0.58 5.02 -11.98
C TYR A 57 0.89 6.52 -12.03
N VAL A 58 -0.13 7.34 -12.24
CA VAL A 58 0.00 8.73 -12.73
C VAL A 58 -0.49 9.75 -11.71
N ALA A 59 0.24 10.84 -11.50
CA ALA A 59 -0.15 11.88 -10.55
C ALA A 59 -1.44 12.59 -10.99
N ALA A 60 -2.30 12.95 -10.02
CA ALA A 60 -3.57 13.61 -10.32
C ALA A 60 -3.35 15.00 -10.96
N GLU A 61 -2.26 15.67 -10.58
CA GLU A 61 -1.86 16.98 -11.08
C GLU A 61 -1.52 16.94 -12.57
N ASP A 62 -0.84 15.90 -13.03
CA ASP A 62 -0.49 15.72 -14.45
C ASP A 62 -1.74 15.56 -15.32
N ILE A 63 -2.72 14.81 -14.81
CA ILE A 63 -4.01 14.57 -15.47
C ILE A 63 -4.85 15.85 -15.44
N GLY A 64 -4.81 16.59 -14.34
CA GLY A 64 -5.48 17.90 -14.20
C GLY A 64 -4.93 18.92 -15.19
N ALA A 65 -3.62 19.07 -15.27
CA ALA A 65 -2.96 19.96 -16.23
C ALA A 65 -3.31 19.60 -17.68
N PHE A 66 -3.37 18.30 -18.00
CA PHE A 66 -3.85 17.85 -19.30
C PHE A 66 -5.31 18.24 -19.56
N ALA A 67 -6.21 18.00 -18.58
CA ALA A 67 -7.61 18.37 -18.70
C ALA A 67 -7.78 19.86 -18.99
N ASP A 68 -7.01 20.73 -18.31
CA ASP A 68 -7.00 22.17 -18.55
C ASP A 68 -6.56 22.51 -19.98
N THR A 69 -5.47 21.90 -20.47
CA THR A 69 -4.99 22.14 -21.85
C THR A 69 -5.96 21.68 -22.92
N GLU A 70 -6.76 20.65 -22.64
CA GLU A 70 -7.76 20.08 -23.55
C GLU A 70 -9.16 20.72 -23.37
N GLY A 71 -9.30 21.70 -22.47
CA GLY A 71 -10.59 22.35 -22.17
C GLY A 71 -11.63 21.39 -21.58
N LEU A 72 -11.21 20.35 -20.85
CA LEU A 72 -12.07 19.37 -20.23
C LEU A 72 -12.49 19.80 -18.82
N SER A 73 -13.80 19.92 -18.57
CA SER A 73 -14.31 20.28 -17.24
C SER A 73 -14.31 19.08 -16.29
N LEU A 74 -13.68 19.24 -15.13
CA LEU A 74 -13.74 18.27 -14.03
C LEU A 74 -15.11 18.32 -13.35
N ARG A 75 -15.81 17.19 -13.24
CA ARG A 75 -17.08 17.13 -12.51
C ARG A 75 -16.82 17.26 -11.01
N ALA A 76 -17.32 18.35 -10.41
CA ALA A 76 -17.11 18.66 -8.99
C ALA A 76 -15.63 18.63 -8.56
N GLY A 77 -14.71 19.05 -9.45
CA GLY A 77 -13.27 19.06 -9.18
C GLY A 77 -12.61 17.68 -9.08
N ARG A 78 -13.31 16.60 -9.49
CA ARG A 78 -12.77 15.24 -9.49
C ARG A 78 -12.42 14.77 -10.90
N LEU A 79 -11.32 14.04 -11.00
CA LEU A 79 -10.93 13.35 -12.22
C LEU A 79 -11.92 12.22 -12.52
N GLY A 80 -12.61 12.32 -13.65
CA GLY A 80 -13.45 11.24 -14.17
C GLY A 80 -12.60 10.19 -14.87
N ALA A 81 -13.05 8.93 -14.86
CA ALA A 81 -12.36 7.83 -15.55
C ALA A 81 -12.21 8.09 -17.07
N ASP A 82 -13.14 8.85 -17.66
CA ASP A 82 -13.08 9.30 -19.05
C ASP A 82 -11.92 10.26 -19.32
N ILE A 83 -11.63 11.17 -18.39
CA ILE A 83 -10.50 12.11 -18.49
C ILE A 83 -9.18 11.35 -18.32
N VAL A 84 -9.12 10.44 -17.35
CA VAL A 84 -7.94 9.56 -17.13
C VAL A 84 -7.67 8.71 -18.38
N ALA A 85 -8.70 8.13 -18.99
CA ALA A 85 -8.55 7.34 -20.22
C ALA A 85 -8.05 8.18 -21.41
N ARG A 86 -8.55 9.42 -21.56
CA ARG A 86 -8.07 10.36 -22.60
C ARG A 86 -6.61 10.74 -22.37
N TYR A 87 -6.25 11.06 -21.13
CA TYR A 87 -4.86 11.33 -20.75
C TYR A 87 -3.96 10.15 -21.11
N CYS A 88 -4.37 8.93 -20.72
CA CYS A 88 -3.62 7.71 -20.96
C CYS A 88 -3.37 7.48 -22.46
N ALA A 89 -4.42 7.62 -23.27
CA ALA A 89 -4.34 7.44 -24.71
C ALA A 89 -3.46 8.50 -25.40
N ALA A 90 -3.54 9.76 -24.97
CA ALA A 90 -2.82 10.88 -25.55
C ALA A 90 -1.35 10.92 -25.13
N ARG A 91 -1.08 10.74 -23.83
CA ARG A 91 0.26 10.93 -23.24
C ARG A 91 1.09 9.66 -23.17
N ARG A 92 0.45 8.48 -23.21
CA ARG A 92 1.11 7.16 -23.10
C ARG A 92 2.17 7.16 -21.99
N PRO A 93 1.79 7.44 -20.73
CA PRO A 93 2.73 7.53 -19.63
C PRO A 93 3.57 6.26 -19.50
N ALA A 94 4.76 6.40 -18.90
CA ALA A 94 5.66 5.28 -18.69
C ALA A 94 5.00 4.18 -17.86
N ALA A 95 5.33 2.92 -18.16
CA ALA A 95 4.87 1.78 -17.39
C ALA A 95 5.33 1.88 -15.92
N LEU A 96 4.48 1.42 -15.01
CA LEU A 96 4.80 1.30 -13.60
C LEU A 96 5.96 0.32 -13.42
N VAL A 97 7.02 0.77 -12.76
CA VAL A 97 8.06 -0.10 -12.24
C VAL A 97 7.71 -0.40 -10.79
N ALA A 98 7.02 -1.52 -10.56
CA ALA A 98 6.62 -1.94 -9.22
C ALA A 98 7.73 -2.78 -8.55
N PRO A 99 7.91 -2.67 -7.23
CA PRO A 99 8.73 -3.63 -6.50
C PRO A 99 8.13 -5.04 -6.63
N SER A 100 8.99 -6.06 -6.64
CA SER A 100 8.54 -7.46 -6.72
C SER A 100 7.67 -7.83 -5.51
N PRO A 101 6.78 -8.84 -5.62
CA PRO A 101 5.95 -9.28 -4.50
C PRO A 101 6.76 -9.58 -3.23
N GLN A 102 7.93 -10.20 -3.39
CA GLN A 102 8.85 -10.49 -2.29
C GLN A 102 9.46 -9.22 -1.69
N GLN A 103 9.89 -8.26 -2.52
CA GLN A 103 10.41 -6.98 -2.00
C GLN A 103 9.34 -6.22 -1.21
N ARG A 104 8.09 -6.21 -1.69
CA ARG A 104 6.97 -5.57 -0.97
C ARG A 104 6.70 -6.24 0.38
N MET A 105 6.87 -7.56 0.48
CA MET A 105 6.75 -8.29 1.75
C MET A 105 7.87 -7.92 2.72
N ILE A 106 9.10 -7.82 2.21
CA ILE A 106 10.26 -7.35 2.99
C ILE A 106 10.00 -5.95 3.54
N ASP A 107 9.62 -5.01 2.68
CA ASP A 107 9.36 -3.62 3.05
C ASP A 107 8.27 -3.52 4.15
N GLU A 108 7.21 -4.33 4.07
CA GLU A 108 6.15 -4.36 5.08
C GLU A 108 6.64 -4.91 6.44
N ILE A 109 7.48 -5.96 6.43
CA ILE A 109 8.06 -6.51 7.66
C ILE A 109 9.04 -5.50 8.29
N GLU A 110 9.89 -4.85 7.49
CA GLU A 110 10.80 -3.80 7.96
C GLU A 110 10.02 -2.63 8.57
N ARG A 111 8.96 -2.17 7.91
CA ARG A 111 8.06 -1.14 8.43
C ARG A 111 7.47 -1.55 9.77
N ARG A 112 6.97 -2.79 9.87
CA ARG A 112 6.37 -3.30 11.12
C ARG A 112 7.39 -3.44 12.24
N LEU A 113 8.63 -3.84 11.93
CA LEU A 113 9.72 -3.89 12.88
C LEU A 113 10.01 -2.53 13.48
N ALA A 114 10.13 -1.50 12.63
CA ALA A 114 10.36 -0.13 13.09
C ALA A 114 9.25 0.36 14.04
N GLU A 115 7.98 0.06 13.75
CA GLU A 115 6.85 0.40 14.64
C GLU A 115 6.94 -0.30 16.01
N LEU A 116 7.31 -1.59 16.01
CA LEU A 116 7.43 -2.37 17.25
C LEU A 116 8.60 -1.90 18.10
N GLU A 117 9.74 -1.58 17.47
CA GLU A 117 10.90 -1.01 18.14
C GLU A 117 10.57 0.36 18.75
N GLU A 118 9.87 1.22 18.01
CA GLU A 118 9.42 2.52 18.52
C GLU A 118 8.45 2.36 19.71
N MET A 119 7.51 1.40 19.65
CA MET A 119 6.63 1.11 20.79
C MET A 119 7.41 0.61 22.00
N ARG A 120 8.38 -0.28 21.78
CA ARG A 120 9.22 -0.84 22.84
C ARG A 120 10.03 0.24 23.55
N ASP A 121 10.60 1.19 22.80
CA ASP A 121 11.36 2.29 23.38
C ASP A 121 10.46 3.28 24.15
N LYS A 122 9.24 3.53 23.66
CA LYS A 122 8.25 4.33 24.41
C LYS A 122 7.85 3.67 25.73
N GLU A 123 7.64 2.36 25.74
CA GLU A 123 7.32 1.61 26.96
C GLU A 123 8.48 1.63 27.96
N MET A 124 9.72 1.45 27.49
CA MET A 124 10.90 1.57 28.34
C MET A 124 11.01 2.95 29.00
N ALA A 125 10.83 4.03 28.24
CA ALA A 125 10.81 5.39 28.80
C ALA A 125 9.66 5.60 29.80
N SER A 126 8.51 4.95 29.57
CA SER A 126 7.37 4.95 30.50
C SER A 126 7.71 4.23 31.81
N ALA A 127 8.42 3.10 31.75
CA ALA A 127 8.88 2.35 32.92
C ALA A 127 9.85 3.17 33.77
N GLU A 128 10.84 3.83 33.16
CA GLU A 128 11.80 4.71 33.86
C GLU A 128 11.09 5.86 34.59
N LYS A 129 10.09 6.45 33.94
CA LYS A 129 9.26 7.49 34.55
C LYS A 129 8.45 6.93 35.72
N ALA A 130 7.78 5.79 35.57
CA ALA A 130 7.02 5.15 36.64
C ALA A 130 7.90 4.78 37.83
N GLN A 131 9.11 4.29 37.58
CA GLN A 131 10.11 3.99 38.60
C GLN A 131 10.52 5.24 39.39
N THR A 132 10.76 6.36 38.72
CA THR A 132 11.10 7.64 39.36
C THR A 132 10.02 8.12 40.33
N HIS A 133 8.75 7.79 40.05
CA HIS A 133 7.61 8.15 40.91
C HIS A 133 7.25 7.05 41.92
N GLY A 134 8.02 5.97 42.02
CA GLY A 134 7.78 4.85 42.96
C GLY A 134 6.59 3.97 42.60
N ALA A 135 6.08 4.02 41.37
CA ALA A 135 4.92 3.25 40.91
C ALA A 135 5.31 1.82 40.50
N LEU A 136 5.85 1.02 41.43
CA LEU A 136 6.48 -0.28 41.14
C LEU A 136 5.55 -1.27 40.44
N LYS A 137 4.27 -1.35 40.82
CA LYS A 137 3.30 -2.23 40.13
C LYS A 137 3.13 -1.86 38.65
N GLN A 138 3.14 -0.57 38.34
CA GLN A 138 3.03 -0.10 36.95
C GLN A 138 4.31 -0.43 36.17
N VAL A 139 5.47 -0.36 36.82
CA VAL A 139 6.74 -0.81 36.20
C VAL A 139 6.65 -2.29 35.81
N ASP A 140 6.16 -3.15 36.70
CA ASP A 140 6.02 -4.59 36.41
C ASP A 140 5.08 -4.85 35.22
N GLU A 141 3.94 -4.15 35.15
CA GLU A 141 2.99 -4.24 34.02
C GLU A 141 3.62 -3.76 32.70
N ILE A 142 4.34 -2.64 32.71
CA ILE A 142 5.04 -2.12 31.53
C ILE A 142 6.13 -3.10 31.07
N MET A 143 6.92 -3.64 31.99
CA MET A 143 7.99 -4.59 31.65
C MET A 143 7.46 -5.91 31.07
N GLN A 144 6.26 -6.34 31.45
CA GLN A 144 5.60 -7.46 30.79
C GLN A 144 5.24 -7.13 29.33
N HIS A 145 4.77 -5.91 29.06
CA HIS A 145 4.50 -5.47 27.70
C HIS A 145 5.79 -5.36 26.88
N VAL A 146 6.88 -4.83 27.45
CA VAL A 146 8.20 -4.80 26.81
C VAL A 146 8.67 -6.22 26.45
N ALA A 147 8.55 -7.18 27.35
CA ALA A 147 8.94 -8.56 27.08
C ALA A 147 8.12 -9.19 25.94
N TRP A 148 6.82 -8.85 25.83
CA TRP A 148 5.99 -9.26 24.71
C TRP A 148 6.41 -8.60 23.39
N LEU A 149 6.77 -7.30 23.42
CA LEU A 149 7.26 -6.57 22.25
C LEU A 149 8.59 -7.16 21.77
N ASP A 150 9.54 -7.42 22.67
CA ASP A 150 10.84 -8.04 22.35
C ASP A 150 10.65 -9.42 21.69
N GLY A 151 9.72 -10.23 22.21
CA GLY A 151 9.36 -11.51 21.61
C GLY A 151 8.79 -11.36 20.19
N SER A 152 7.91 -10.37 19.99
CA SER A 152 7.34 -10.06 18.67
C SER A 152 8.40 -9.57 17.68
N ILE A 153 9.29 -8.66 18.11
CA ILE A 153 10.41 -8.15 17.30
C ILE A 153 11.32 -9.30 16.86
N ALA A 154 11.65 -10.23 17.77
CA ALA A 154 12.47 -11.40 17.43
C ALA A 154 11.81 -12.28 16.36
N GLN A 155 10.49 -12.49 16.42
CA GLN A 155 9.76 -13.25 15.41
C GLN A 155 9.79 -12.57 14.04
N PHE A 156 9.51 -11.26 13.97
CA PHE A 156 9.55 -10.53 12.70
C PHE A 156 10.96 -10.47 12.10
N ARG A 157 12.01 -10.30 12.92
CA ARG A 157 13.41 -10.37 12.44
C ARG A 157 13.76 -11.73 11.87
N LYS A 158 13.24 -12.82 12.46
CA LYS A 158 13.41 -14.17 11.93
C LYS A 158 12.73 -14.32 10.57
N SER A 159 11.46 -13.91 10.46
CA SER A 159 10.72 -13.96 9.19
C SER A 159 11.40 -13.13 8.09
N LEU A 160 11.96 -11.97 8.45
CA LEU A 160 12.72 -11.13 7.52
C LEU A 160 13.97 -11.86 7.01
N ALA A 161 14.75 -12.48 7.89
CA ALA A 161 15.93 -13.24 7.51
C ALA A 161 15.59 -14.39 6.54
N GLU A 162 14.54 -15.15 6.84
CA GLU A 162 14.06 -16.24 5.98
C GLU A 162 13.66 -15.73 4.58
N LEU A 163 12.98 -14.59 4.49
CA LEU A 163 12.59 -13.98 3.21
C LEU A 163 13.76 -13.42 2.40
N VAL A 164 14.80 -12.91 3.09
CA VAL A 164 16.00 -12.39 2.43
C VAL A 164 16.89 -13.53 1.93
N GLU A 165 17.00 -14.65 2.67
CA GLU A 165 17.74 -15.84 2.22
C GLU A 165 17.11 -16.42 0.94
N LEU A 166 15.78 -16.49 0.86
CA LEU A 166 15.00 -16.85 -0.34
C LEU A 166 15.08 -15.83 -1.49
N ARG A 167 15.88 -14.76 -1.38
CA ARG A 167 16.16 -13.85 -2.50
C ARG A 167 17.50 -14.19 -3.16
N THR A 168 18.41 -14.81 -2.40
CA THR A 168 19.77 -15.10 -2.86
C THR A 168 19.86 -16.38 -3.70
N ASP A 169 18.79 -17.16 -3.77
CA ASP A 169 18.64 -18.41 -4.51
C ASP A 169 17.95 -18.25 -5.88
N VAL A 170 17.44 -17.06 -6.22
CA VAL A 170 16.84 -16.76 -7.53
C VAL A 170 17.86 -16.03 -8.42
N PRO A 171 18.34 -16.63 -9.54
CA PRO A 171 19.25 -15.94 -10.44
C PRO A 171 18.56 -14.75 -11.14
N ALA A 172 19.32 -13.67 -11.30
CA ALA A 172 18.93 -12.40 -11.88
C ALA A 172 18.40 -12.49 -13.32
#